data_AF-A0A0A0WQU4-F1
#
_entry.id   AF-A0A0A0WQU4-F1
#
_cell.length_a   1.000
_cell.length_b   1.000
_cell.length_c   1.000
_cell.angle_alpha   90.00
_cell.angle_beta   90.00
_cell.angle_gamma   90.00
#
_symmetry.space_group_name_H-M   'P 1'
#
loop_
_entity.id
_entity.type
_entity.pdbx_description
1 polymer ?
#
loop_
_entity_poly.entity_id
_entity_poly.type
_entity_poly.pdbx_seq_one_letter_code
_entity_poly.pdbx_strand_id
1 'polypeptide(L)' 'MKLGTFSFLTFITSICSFFILRGPNSNLTLIIVLLSILSLLGIIFAIASKNWLFKIVGTTLNGVILIFVYFLLLAKGIGG' A
#
# COMPACT_ATOMS: atom_id res chain seq x y z
N MET A 1 -10.03 17.83 -5.43
CA MET A 1 -10.83 16.64 -5.07
C MET A 1 -10.35 15.38 -5.79
N LYS A 2 -10.05 15.39 -7.10
CA LYS A 2 -9.68 14.17 -7.88
C LYS A 2 -8.53 13.32 -7.30
N LEU A 3 -7.40 13.92 -6.91
CA LEU A 3 -6.20 13.15 -6.47
C LEU A 3 -6.36 12.46 -5.10
N GLY A 4 -7.08 13.07 -4.15
CA GLY A 4 -7.36 12.44 -2.86
C GLY A 4 -8.17 11.15 -3.00
N THR A 5 -9.11 11.12 -3.95
CA THR A 5 -9.88 9.91 -4.28
C THR A 5 -8.99 8.80 -4.86
N PHE A 6 -8.00 9.15 -5.70
CA PHE A 6 -7.04 8.16 -6.21
C PHE A 6 -6.15 7.56 -5.10
N SER A 7 -5.81 8.33 -4.06
CA SER A 7 -5.11 7.80 -2.87
C SER A 7 -5.94 6.77 -2.11
N PHE A 8 -7.25 6.99 -2.00
CA PHE A 8 -8.16 6.03 -1.39
C PHE A 8 -8.36 4.79 -2.27
N LEU A 9 -8.45 4.98 -3.59
CA LEU A 9 -8.57 3.89 -4.54
C LEU A 9 -7.32 2.99 -4.53
N THR A 10 -6.13 3.57 -4.48
CA THR A 10 -4.86 2.82 -4.37
C THR A 10 -4.78 2.01 -3.07
N PHE A 11 -5.29 2.54 -1.96
CA PHE A 11 -5.44 1.79 -0.71
C PHE A 11 -6.35 0.56 -0.87
N ILE A 12 -7.55 0.74 -1.44
CA ILE A 12 -8.49 -0.37 -1.69
C ILE A 12 -7.85 -1.41 -2.62
N THR A 13 -7.23 -0.98 -3.71
CA THR A 13 -6.56 -1.88 -4.65
C THR A 13 -5.43 -2.66 -3.95
N SER A 14 -4.68 -2.04 -3.03
CA SER A 14 -3.63 -2.72 -2.27
C SER A 14 -4.19 -3.87 -1.42
N ILE A 15 -5.33 -3.63 -0.75
CA ILE A 15 -6.03 -4.66 0.03
C ILE A 15 -6.48 -5.79 -0.89
N CYS A 16 -7.18 -5.47 -1.99
CA CYS A 16 -7.65 -6.46 -2.95
C CYS A 16 -6.49 -7.30 -3.53
N SER A 17 -5.41 -6.64 -3.95
CA SER A 17 -4.22 -7.30 -4.48
C SER A 17 -3.61 -8.28 -3.46
N PHE A 18 -3.54 -7.92 -2.18
CA PHE A 18 -3.06 -8.83 -1.15
C PHE A 18 -3.93 -10.09 -1.02
N PHE A 19 -5.26 -9.93 -1.02
CA PHE A 19 -6.18 -11.07 -0.93
C PHE A 19 -6.16 -11.99 -2.15
N ILE A 20 -5.89 -11.43 -3.34
CA ILE A 20 -5.78 -12.21 -4.59
C ILE A 20 -4.45 -12.95 -4.64
N LEU A 21 -3.36 -12.28 -4.23
CA LEU A 21 -2.01 -12.81 -4.36
C LEU A 21 -1.58 -13.70 -3.19
N ARG A 22 -2.28 -13.71 -2.05
CA ARG A 22 -1.97 -14.61 -0.92
C ARG A 22 -2.34 -16.07 -1.25
N GLY A 23 -1.58 -17.02 -0.72
CA GLY A 23 -1.79 -18.43 -1.01
C GLY A 23 -0.55 -19.30 -0.74
N PRO A 24 -0.69 -20.63 -0.80
CA PRO A 24 0.39 -21.57 -0.47
C PRO A 24 1.57 -21.52 -1.45
N ASN A 25 1.34 -21.14 -2.71
CA ASN A 25 2.38 -21.03 -3.74
C ASN A 25 2.71 -19.56 -4.08
N SER A 26 2.40 -18.63 -3.18
CA SER A 26 2.48 -17.22 -3.47
C SER A 26 3.89 -16.68 -3.36
N ASN A 27 4.30 -15.89 -4.36
CA ASN A 27 5.60 -15.24 -4.36
C ASN A 27 5.57 -14.01 -3.43
N LEU A 28 6.10 -14.16 -2.22
CA LEU A 28 6.20 -13.08 -1.23
C LEU A 28 6.92 -11.84 -1.77
N THR A 29 7.96 -12.02 -2.59
CA THR A 29 8.68 -10.90 -3.22
C THR A 29 7.77 -10.07 -4.11
N LEU A 30 6.94 -10.74 -4.92
CA LEU A 30 5.97 -10.07 -5.79
C LEU A 30 4.97 -9.27 -4.96
N ILE A 31 4.41 -9.87 -3.90
CA ILE A 31 3.46 -9.20 -3.00
C ILE A 31 4.09 -7.94 -2.38
N ILE A 32 5.31 -8.07 -1.84
CA ILE A 32 6.05 -6.97 -1.22
C ILE A 32 6.27 -5.83 -2.21
N VAL A 33 6.79 -6.12 -3.41
CA VAL A 33 7.06 -5.12 -4.44
C VAL A 33 5.78 -4.42 -4.88
N LEU A 34 4.72 -5.19 -5.14
CA LEU A 34 3.46 -4.67 -5.64
C LEU A 34 2.76 -3.76 -4.62
N LEU A 35 2.66 -4.19 -3.34
CA LEU A 35 2.12 -3.34 -2.27
C LEU A 35 3.00 -2.10 -2.01
N SER A 36 4.32 -2.22 -2.12
CA SER A 36 5.24 -1.08 -1.96
C SER A 36 4.97 0.01 -2.99
N ILE A 37 4.90 -0.37 -4.27
CA ILE A 37 4.67 0.57 -5.38
C ILE A 37 3.30 1.23 -5.23
N LEU A 38 2.26 0.43 -4.93
CA LEU A 38 0.89 0.94 -4.84
C LEU A 38 0.71 1.89 -3.65
N SER A 39 1.34 1.58 -2.52
CA SER A 39 1.34 2.46 -1.35
C SER A 39 2.11 3.75 -1.58
N LEU A 40 3.32 3.68 -2.17
CA LEU A 40 4.09 4.89 -2.53
C LEU A 40 3.29 5.80 -3.47
N LEU A 41 2.62 5.21 -4.47
CA LEU A 41 1.76 5.96 -5.39
C LEU A 41 0.57 6.59 -4.65
N GLY A 42 -0.04 5.86 -3.71
CA GLY A 42 -1.12 6.37 -2.87
C GLY A 42 -0.69 7.54 -1.98
N ILE A 43 0.53 7.52 -1.44
CA ILE A 43 1.12 8.64 -0.68
C ILE A 43 1.35 9.85 -1.58
N ILE A 44 1.91 9.66 -2.78
CA ILE A 44 2.12 10.74 -3.75
C ILE A 44 0.79 11.42 -4.09
N PHE A 45 -0.26 10.63 -4.34
CA PHE A 45 -1.60 11.16 -4.61
C PHE A 45 -2.22 11.87 -3.40
N ALA A 46 -1.96 11.38 -2.18
CA ALA A 46 -2.40 12.05 -0.94
C ALA A 46 -1.76 13.43 -0.81
N ILE A 47 -0.43 13.52 -0.90
CA ILE A 47 0.33 14.76 -0.73
C ILE A 47 -0.01 15.79 -1.83
N ALA A 48 -0.22 15.32 -3.06
CA ALA A 48 -0.64 16.16 -4.18
C ALA A 48 -2.09 16.67 -4.07
N SER A 49 -2.89 16.16 -3.14
CA SER A 49 -4.26 16.63 -2.94
C SER A 49 -4.29 18.03 -2.34
N LYS A 50 -5.13 18.92 -2.88
CA LYS A 50 -5.35 20.27 -2.32
C LYS A 50 -6.07 20.28 -0.97
N ASN A 51 -6.78 19.20 -0.63
CA ASN A 51 -7.58 19.15 0.59
C ASN A 51 -6.79 18.43 1.70
N TRP A 52 -6.62 19.12 2.83
CA TRP A 52 -5.80 18.69 3.96
C TRP A 52 -6.29 17.38 4.59
N LEU A 53 -7.61 17.13 4.61
CA LEU A 53 -8.17 15.87 5.09
C LEU A 53 -7.66 14.68 4.27
N PHE A 54 -7.66 14.80 2.94
CA PHE A 54 -7.17 13.74 2.07
C PHE A 54 -5.64 13.57 2.15
N LYS A 55 -4.88 14.62 2.49
CA LYS A 55 -3.46 14.48 2.77
C LYS A 55 -3.24 13.59 3.98
N ILE A 56 -3.86 13.92 5.11
CA ILE A 56 -3.68 13.18 6.36
C ILE A 56 -4.18 11.75 6.20
N VAL A 57 -5.46 11.57 5.82
CA VAL A 57 -6.08 10.25 5.73
C VAL A 57 -5.39 9.39 4.67
N GLY A 58 -5.10 9.95 3.49
CA GLY A 58 -4.43 9.20 2.41
C GLY A 58 -3.02 8.77 2.76
N THR A 59 -2.23 9.65 3.40
CA THR A 59 -0.88 9.32 3.84
C THR A 59 -0.90 8.31 4.99
N THR A 60 -1.82 8.43 5.96
CA THR A 60 -1.95 7.45 7.06
C THR A 60 -2.34 6.08 6.53
N LEU A 61 -3.37 5.99 5.67
CA LEU A 61 -3.85 4.71 5.14
C LEU A 61 -2.78 3.98 4.32
N ASN A 62 -2.11 4.69 3.41
CA ASN A 62 -1.03 4.09 2.62
C ASN A 62 0.21 3.83 3.49
N GLY A 63 0.50 4.68 4.48
CA GLY A 63 1.56 4.46 5.47
C GLY A 63 1.40 3.15 6.25
N VAL A 64 0.18 2.80 6.65
CA VAL A 64 -0.12 1.50 7.29
C VAL A 64 0.23 0.34 6.37
N ILE A 65 -0.04 0.45 5.07
CA ILE A 65 0.37 -0.58 4.10
C ILE A 65 1.90 -0.71 4.04
N LEU A 66 2.66 0.40 4.06
CA LEU A 66 4.13 0.32 4.07
C LEU A 66 4.66 -0.36 5.35
N ILE A 67 4.07 -0.06 6.50
CA ILE A 67 4.43 -0.72 7.77
C ILE A 67 4.15 -2.23 7.67
N PHE A 68 3.00 -2.61 7.10
CA PHE A 68 2.66 -4.01 6.87
C PHE A 68 3.66 -4.69 5.91
N VAL A 69 4.02 -4.03 4.81
CA VAL A 69 5.04 -4.51 3.87
C VAL A 69 6.41 -4.66 4.53
N TYR A 70 6.78 -3.75 5.42
CA TYR A 70 8.02 -3.86 6.19
C TYR A 70 8.03 -5.13 7.06
N PHE A 71 6.93 -5.44 7.73
CA PHE A 71 6.80 -6.71 8.45
C PHE A 71 6.85 -7.94 7.54
N LEU A 72 6.24 -7.90 6.35
CA LEU A 72 6.35 -8.99 5.37
C LEU A 72 7.79 -9.19 4.90
N LEU A 73 8.53 -8.10 4.68
CA LEU A 73 9.94 -8.15 4.29
C LEU A 73 10.79 -8.76 5.40
N LEU A 74 10.56 -8.35 6.66
CA LEU A 74 11.22 -8.96 7.82
C LEU A 74 10.88 -10.46 7.94
N ALA A 75 9.61 -10.82 7.80
CA ALA A 75 9.18 -12.21 7.86
C ALA A 75 9.85 -13.07 6.77
N LYS A 76 9.98 -12.55 5.55
CA LYS A 76 10.72 -13.21 4.47
C LYS A 76 12.21 -13.34 4.77
N GLY A 77 12.81 -12.34 5.42
CA GLY A 77 14.24 -12.37 5.79
C GLY A 77 14.54 -13.33 6.93
N ILE A 78 13.62 -13.48 7.90
CA ILE A 78 13.76 -14.36 9.06
C ILE A 78 13.34 -15.80 8.73
N GLY A 79 12.28 -15.97 7.94
CA GLY A 79 11.73 -17.27 7.53
C GLY A 79 12.41 -17.87 6.31
N GLY A 80 13.69 -17.57 6.10
CA GLY A 80 14.51 -18.09 5.00
C GLY A 80 14.54 -19.61 4.96
#